data_AF-A0AAV2H405-F1
#
_entry.id   AF-A0AAV2H405-F1
#
_cell.length_a   1.000
_cell.length_b   1.000
_cell.length_c   1.000
_cell.angle_alpha   90.00
_cell.angle_beta   90.00
_cell.angle_gamma   90.00
#
_symmetry.space_group_name_H-M   'P 1'
#
loop_
_entity.id
_entity.type
_entity.pdbx_description
1 polymer ?
#
loop_
_entity_poly.entity_id
_entity_poly.type
_entity_poly.pdbx_seq_one_letter_code
_entity_poly.pdbx_strand_id
1 'polypeptide(L)'
;MIIYILVFQGTKDILEEAQHIKDGVSRVLVELLKREWPQLWDNLFTYFTVFCQNGETQTELILQTLSRLTEDVVRFQNLPHSRRRELLESLTSAMGSIFPFFLYTLNKNLKAYQSQSGKTSEKACKICQVVLETLTAFVDWVNITYITESNLLPLLCSLLLDKNLCLQASECLLLIVGRKGTPSERMPLLFTEETMTVLLEAANNATDNITES
;
A
#
# COMPACT_ATOMS: atom_id res chain seq x y z
N MET A 1 5.62 -24.71 -1.52
CA MET A 1 4.47 -25.49 -2.07
C MET A 1 3.14 -25.00 -1.52
N ILE A 2 2.93 -24.90 -0.20
CA ILE A 2 1.64 -24.48 0.41
C ILE A 2 1.25 -23.03 0.03
N ILE A 3 2.19 -22.08 0.11
CA ILE A 3 1.93 -20.67 -0.28
C ILE A 3 1.51 -20.57 -1.74
N TYR A 4 2.18 -21.33 -2.61
CA TYR A 4 1.84 -21.37 -4.03
C TYR A 4 0.41 -21.89 -4.23
N ILE A 5 0.03 -23.01 -3.60
CA ILE A 5 -1.34 -23.54 -3.74
C ILE A 5 -2.39 -22.54 -3.21
N LEU A 6 -2.16 -21.96 -2.03
CA LEU A 6 -3.11 -21.03 -1.41
C LEU A 6 -3.28 -19.73 -2.20
N VAL A 7 -2.19 -19.14 -2.70
CA VAL A 7 -2.21 -17.85 -3.41
C VAL A 7 -2.64 -18.02 -4.88
N PHE A 8 -2.32 -19.16 -5.52
CA PHE A 8 -2.58 -19.34 -6.95
C PHE A 8 -3.86 -20.10 -7.27
N GLN A 9 -4.21 -21.11 -6.47
CA GLN A 9 -5.33 -22.01 -6.75
C GLN A 9 -6.43 -21.92 -5.69
N GLY A 10 -6.16 -21.27 -4.56
CA GLY A 10 -7.05 -21.20 -3.40
C GLY A 10 -8.07 -20.07 -3.43
N THR A 11 -8.00 -19.15 -4.39
CA THR A 11 -8.86 -17.96 -4.44
C THR A 11 -9.41 -17.70 -5.84
N LYS A 12 -10.65 -17.21 -5.91
CA LYS A 12 -11.33 -16.74 -7.11
C LYS A 12 -10.78 -15.39 -7.58
N ASP A 13 -11.38 -14.87 -8.65
CA ASP A 13 -11.08 -13.53 -9.16
C ASP A 13 -11.28 -12.45 -8.10
N ILE A 14 -10.50 -11.36 -8.18
CA ILE A 14 -10.52 -10.25 -7.24
C ILE A 14 -11.91 -9.66 -6.98
N LEU A 15 -12.79 -9.67 -7.99
CA LEU A 15 -14.16 -9.15 -7.88
C LEU A 15 -15.17 -10.20 -7.39
N GLU A 16 -14.81 -11.49 -7.40
CA GLU A 16 -15.70 -12.61 -7.05
C GLU A 16 -15.36 -13.23 -5.69
N GLU A 17 -14.11 -13.15 -5.26
CA GLU A 17 -13.67 -13.73 -3.99
C GLU A 17 -14.16 -12.92 -2.80
N ALA A 18 -14.68 -13.61 -1.79
CA ALA A 18 -15.19 -12.96 -0.62
C ALA A 18 -14.05 -12.37 0.22
N GLN A 19 -14.20 -11.13 0.70
CA GLN A 19 -13.15 -10.43 1.45
C GLN A 19 -12.64 -11.23 2.65
N HIS A 20 -13.53 -11.92 3.38
CA HIS A 20 -13.14 -12.72 4.54
C HIS A 20 -12.27 -13.94 4.19
N ILE A 21 -12.39 -14.48 2.96
CA ILE A 21 -11.51 -15.55 2.47
C ILE A 21 -10.12 -15.00 2.20
N LYS A 22 -10.04 -13.86 1.49
CA LYS A 22 -8.77 -13.15 1.24
C LYS A 22 -8.08 -12.80 2.55
N ASP A 23 -8.82 -12.27 3.52
CA ASP A 23 -8.31 -11.98 4.86
C ASP A 23 -7.79 -13.23 5.57
N GLY A 24 -8.49 -14.36 5.47
CA GLY A 24 -8.05 -15.64 6.02
C GLY A 24 -6.73 -16.11 5.42
N VAL A 25 -6.60 -16.04 4.10
CA VAL A 25 -5.36 -16.40 3.38
C VAL A 25 -4.21 -15.48 3.78
N SER A 26 -4.41 -14.16 3.75
CA SER A 26 -3.37 -13.19 4.16
C SER A 26 -2.94 -13.39 5.61
N ARG A 27 -3.85 -13.71 6.55
CA ARG A 27 -3.49 -14.02 7.94
C ARG A 27 -2.58 -15.24 8.03
N VAL A 28 -2.89 -16.32 7.31
CA VAL A 28 -2.04 -17.51 7.28
C VAL A 28 -0.64 -17.17 6.73
N LEU A 29 -0.56 -16.39 5.65
CA LEU A 29 0.72 -15.96 5.08
C LEU A 29 1.54 -15.12 6.07
N VAL A 30 0.91 -14.19 6.78
CA VAL A 30 1.58 -13.38 7.81
C VAL A 30 2.13 -14.26 8.94
N GLU A 31 1.37 -15.24 9.42
CA GLU A 31 1.86 -16.16 10.45
C GLU A 31 3.05 -17.00 9.99
N LEU A 32 3.08 -17.42 8.72
CA LEU A 32 4.23 -18.11 8.14
C LEU A 32 5.45 -17.18 8.05
N LEU A 33 5.25 -15.95 7.55
CA LEU A 33 6.32 -14.94 7.46
C LEU A 33 6.93 -14.61 8.81
N LYS A 34 6.09 -14.40 9.83
CA LYS A 34 6.53 -14.12 11.20
C LYS A 34 7.39 -15.24 11.77
N ARG A 35 7.27 -16.48 11.28
CA ARG A 35 8.05 -17.64 11.74
C ARG A 35 9.30 -17.91 10.92
N GLU A 36 9.22 -17.75 9.60
CA GLU A 36 10.25 -18.26 8.68
C GLU A 36 11.11 -17.18 8.02
N TRP A 37 10.60 -15.95 7.85
CA TRP A 37 11.33 -14.85 7.21
C TRP A 37 12.07 -14.00 8.25
N PRO A 38 13.35 -13.59 8.08
CA PRO A 38 14.15 -13.69 6.86
C PRO A 38 14.83 -15.04 6.64
N GLN A 39 15.18 -15.77 7.70
CA GLN A 39 16.17 -16.86 7.70
C GLN A 39 15.96 -17.99 6.69
N LEU A 40 14.70 -18.37 6.42
CA LEU A 40 14.39 -19.45 5.48
C LEU A 40 13.98 -18.92 4.10
N TRP A 41 13.62 -17.63 4.02
CA TRP A 41 12.95 -17.02 2.87
C TRP A 41 13.75 -15.80 2.38
N ASP A 42 15.06 -15.96 2.17
CA ASP A 42 15.97 -14.87 1.79
C ASP A 42 15.54 -14.10 0.53
N ASN A 43 14.84 -14.76 -0.39
CA ASN A 43 14.36 -14.18 -1.67
C ASN A 43 12.86 -13.84 -1.67
N LEU A 44 12.29 -13.54 -0.50
CA LEU A 44 10.85 -13.31 -0.36
C LEU A 44 10.26 -12.34 -1.38
N PHE A 45 10.87 -11.15 -1.53
CA PHE A 45 10.34 -10.10 -2.40
C PHE A 45 10.42 -10.45 -3.89
N THR A 46 11.38 -11.30 -4.27
CA THR A 46 11.43 -11.89 -5.62
C THR A 46 10.22 -12.79 -5.85
N TYR A 47 9.89 -13.66 -4.90
CA TYR A 47 8.68 -14.49 -5.00
C TYR A 47 7.40 -13.65 -5.04
N PHE A 48 7.29 -12.61 -4.21
CA PHE A 48 6.16 -11.70 -4.22
C PHE A 48 5.99 -11.00 -5.57
N THR A 49 7.09 -10.54 -6.16
CA THR A 49 7.07 -9.94 -7.50
C THR A 49 6.54 -10.92 -8.54
N VAL A 50 7.00 -12.18 -8.51
CA VAL A 50 6.48 -13.24 -9.39
C VAL A 50 4.99 -13.47 -9.13
N PHE A 51 4.55 -13.53 -7.88
CA PHE A 51 3.14 -13.74 -7.54
C PHE A 51 2.25 -12.64 -8.09
N CYS A 52 2.64 -11.37 -7.92
CA CYS A 52 1.91 -10.22 -8.46
C CYS A 52 1.84 -10.20 -10.00
N GLN A 53 2.79 -10.83 -10.70
CA GLN A 53 2.73 -10.96 -12.16
C GLN A 53 1.63 -11.93 -12.65
N ASN A 54 1.10 -12.78 -11.77
CA ASN A 54 0.11 -13.79 -12.15
C ASN A 54 -1.34 -13.30 -12.12
N GLY A 55 -1.61 -12.14 -11.51
CA GLY A 55 -2.95 -11.57 -11.51
C GLY A 55 -3.20 -10.53 -10.42
N GLU A 56 -4.34 -9.86 -10.53
CA GLU A 56 -4.79 -8.86 -9.59
C GLU A 56 -5.11 -9.48 -8.22
N THR A 57 -5.76 -10.65 -8.16
CA THR A 57 -6.03 -11.33 -6.88
C THR A 57 -4.74 -11.61 -6.11
N GLN A 58 -3.72 -12.13 -6.79
CA GLN A 58 -2.43 -12.43 -6.17
C GLN A 58 -1.77 -11.14 -5.68
N THR A 59 -1.83 -10.08 -6.48
CA THR A 59 -1.32 -8.76 -6.10
C THR A 59 -2.00 -8.25 -4.83
N GLU A 60 -3.34 -8.33 -4.75
CA GLU A 60 -4.11 -7.94 -3.57
C GLU A 60 -3.70 -8.75 -2.32
N LEU A 61 -3.61 -10.08 -2.42
CA LEU A 61 -3.23 -10.94 -1.30
C LEU A 61 -1.84 -10.61 -0.77
N ILE A 62 -0.88 -10.34 -1.66
CA ILE A 62 0.49 -9.99 -1.28
C ILE A 62 0.54 -8.62 -0.61
N LEU A 63 -0.17 -7.63 -1.14
CA LEU A 63 -0.27 -6.30 -0.53
C LEU A 63 -0.92 -6.36 0.86
N GLN A 64 -2.04 -7.08 1.02
CA GLN A 64 -2.68 -7.31 2.32
C GLN A 64 -1.76 -8.03 3.30
N THR A 65 -0.97 -8.99 2.82
CA THR A 65 0.03 -9.70 3.64
C THR A 65 1.13 -8.75 4.12
N LEU A 66 1.65 -7.90 3.24
CA LEU A 66 2.67 -6.91 3.57
C LEU A 66 2.13 -5.88 4.58
N SER A 67 0.93 -5.36 4.35
CA SER A 67 0.28 -4.41 5.27
C SER A 67 0.15 -5.00 6.68
N ARG A 68 -0.47 -6.18 6.80
CA ARG A 68 -0.67 -6.86 8.08
C ARG A 68 0.64 -7.24 8.78
N LEU A 69 1.65 -7.71 8.04
CA LEU A 69 2.97 -8.00 8.62
C LEU A 69 3.58 -6.74 9.23
N THR A 70 3.52 -5.63 8.51
CA THR A 70 4.06 -4.35 8.97
C THR A 70 3.29 -3.82 10.19
N GLU A 71 1.96 -3.93 10.20
CA GLU A 71 1.15 -3.58 11.36
C GLU A 71 1.52 -4.40 12.60
N ASP A 72 1.69 -5.72 12.47
CA ASP A 72 2.09 -6.59 13.58
C ASP A 72 3.50 -6.25 14.12
N VAL A 73 4.43 -5.89 13.23
CA VAL A 73 5.83 -5.61 13.58
C VAL A 73 6.00 -4.20 14.16
N VAL A 74 5.36 -3.20 13.57
CA VAL A 74 5.57 -1.78 13.86
C VAL A 74 4.51 -1.24 14.81
N ARG A 75 3.23 -1.44 14.48
CA ARG A 75 2.11 -0.78 15.16
C ARG A 75 1.68 -1.52 16.42
N PHE A 76 1.34 -2.81 16.29
CA PHE A 76 0.82 -3.61 17.39
C PHE A 76 1.92 -4.24 18.24
N GLN A 77 3.08 -4.52 17.63
CA GLN A 77 4.23 -5.14 18.29
C GLN A 77 3.88 -6.49 18.93
N ASN A 78 3.04 -7.29 18.25
CA ASN A 78 2.49 -8.57 18.72
C ASN A 78 3.51 -9.73 18.70
N LEU A 79 4.81 -9.43 18.73
CA LEU A 79 5.90 -10.37 18.54
C LEU A 79 6.91 -10.28 19.70
N PRO A 80 7.59 -11.38 20.06
CA PRO A 80 8.71 -11.32 20.99
C PRO A 80 9.75 -10.29 20.54
N HIS A 81 10.32 -9.51 21.47
CA HIS A 81 11.16 -8.37 21.14
C HIS A 81 12.33 -8.70 20.19
N SER A 82 13.02 -9.83 20.39
CA SER A 82 14.11 -10.27 19.52
C SER A 82 13.63 -10.49 18.09
N ARG A 83 12.51 -11.20 17.93
CA ARG A 83 11.93 -11.53 16.63
C ARG A 83 11.38 -10.29 15.93
N ARG A 84 10.73 -9.40 16.67
CA ARG A 84 10.24 -8.12 16.14
C ARG A 84 11.40 -7.28 15.60
N ARG A 85 12.50 -7.18 16.33
CA ARG A 85 13.69 -6.42 15.91
C ARG A 85 14.25 -6.96 14.61
N GLU A 86 14.43 -8.28 14.51
CA GLU A 86 14.92 -8.95 13.30
C GLU A 86 14.01 -8.68 12.09
N LEU A 87 12.69 -8.79 12.25
CA LEU A 87 11.72 -8.50 11.19
C LEU A 87 11.74 -7.03 10.77
N LEU A 88 11.86 -6.10 11.72
CA LEU A 88 11.93 -4.67 11.43
C LEU A 88 13.23 -4.29 10.69
N GLU A 89 14.36 -4.85 11.11
CA GLU A 89 15.65 -4.70 10.43
C GLU A 89 15.57 -5.24 8.99
N SER A 90 14.97 -6.41 8.82
CA SER A 90 14.78 -7.04 7.51
C SER A 90 13.84 -6.22 6.61
N LEU A 91 12.74 -5.68 7.15
CA LEU A 91 11.83 -4.81 6.41
C LEU A 91 12.56 -3.54 5.98
N THR A 92 13.28 -2.90 6.89
CA THR A 92 14.04 -1.68 6.61
C THR A 92 15.08 -1.92 5.53
N SER A 93 15.83 -3.03 5.60
CA SER A 93 16.82 -3.40 4.58
C SER A 93 16.19 -3.65 3.21
N ALA A 94 14.97 -4.17 3.16
CA ALA A 94 14.26 -4.46 1.91
C ALA A 94 13.50 -3.25 1.33
N MET A 95 13.44 -2.11 2.04
CA MET A 95 12.67 -0.93 1.59
C MET A 95 13.10 -0.41 0.22
N GLY A 96 14.39 -0.53 -0.12
CA GLY A 96 14.91 -0.17 -1.44
C GLY A 96 14.25 -0.92 -2.61
N SER A 97 13.66 -2.09 -2.36
CA SER A 97 12.89 -2.85 -3.35
C SER A 97 11.38 -2.73 -3.15
N ILE A 98 10.91 -2.71 -1.90
CA ILE A 98 9.49 -2.65 -1.56
C ILE A 98 8.85 -1.33 -1.99
N PHE A 99 9.51 -0.20 -1.72
CA PHE A 99 8.91 1.10 -1.99
C PHE A 99 8.76 1.38 -3.50
N PRO A 100 9.78 1.11 -4.35
CA PRO A 100 9.59 1.16 -5.80
C PRO A 100 8.53 0.19 -6.31
N PHE A 101 8.39 -1.00 -5.70
CA PHE A 101 7.33 -1.96 -6.04
C PHE A 101 5.91 -1.38 -5.81
N PHE A 102 5.68 -0.69 -4.68
CA PHE A 102 4.39 -0.01 -4.45
C PHE A 102 4.11 1.05 -5.52
N LEU A 103 5.08 1.92 -5.80
CA LEU A 103 4.91 2.98 -6.80
C LEU A 103 4.70 2.43 -8.21
N TYR A 104 5.46 1.40 -8.60
CA TYR A 104 5.28 0.74 -9.89
C TYR A 104 3.87 0.14 -10.01
N THR A 105 3.44 -0.60 -8.98
CA THR A 105 2.13 -1.26 -8.97
C THR A 105 1.00 -0.24 -9.01
N LEU A 106 1.09 0.84 -8.23
CA LEU A 106 0.11 1.93 -8.24
C LEU A 106 0.03 2.60 -9.62
N ASN A 107 1.16 3.04 -10.18
CA ASN A 107 1.19 3.72 -11.47
C ASN A 107 0.71 2.83 -12.63
N LYS A 108 1.07 1.54 -12.62
CA LYS A 108 0.61 0.57 -13.63
C LYS A 108 -0.92 0.44 -13.60
N ASN A 109 -1.50 0.29 -12.41
CA ASN A 109 -2.94 0.09 -12.26
C ASN A 109 -3.72 1.40 -12.46
N LEU A 110 -3.18 2.56 -12.08
CA LEU A 110 -3.80 3.86 -12.38
C LEU A 110 -3.95 4.06 -13.89
N LYS A 111 -2.91 3.75 -14.67
CA LYS A 111 -2.99 3.80 -16.14
C LYS A 111 -4.08 2.87 -16.68
N ALA A 112 -4.16 1.64 -16.17
CA ALA A 112 -5.20 0.70 -16.60
C ALA A 112 -6.62 1.18 -16.21
N TYR A 113 -6.77 1.71 -15.00
CA TYR A 113 -8.02 2.28 -14.51
C TYR A 113 -8.52 3.44 -15.38
N GLN A 114 -7.62 4.36 -15.76
CA GLN A 114 -7.95 5.54 -16.57
C GLN A 114 -8.16 5.24 -18.06
N SER A 115 -7.48 4.23 -18.61
CA SER A 115 -7.50 3.95 -20.05
C SER A 115 -8.48 2.85 -20.49
N GLN A 116 -8.94 2.02 -19.55
CA GLN A 116 -9.81 0.88 -19.84
C GLN A 116 -11.23 1.11 -19.31
N SER A 117 -12.16 0.22 -19.64
CA SER A 117 -13.56 0.31 -19.21
C SER A 117 -14.09 -1.04 -18.79
N GLY A 118 -15.19 -1.03 -18.01
CA GLY A 118 -15.81 -2.25 -17.48
C GLY A 118 -14.96 -2.93 -16.41
N LYS A 119 -15.00 -4.27 -16.37
CA LYS A 119 -14.38 -5.07 -15.30
C LYS A 119 -12.89 -4.81 -15.13
N THR A 120 -12.14 -4.56 -16.21
CA THR A 120 -10.69 -4.36 -16.07
C THR A 120 -10.33 -3.05 -15.39
N SER A 121 -11.11 -1.98 -15.65
CA SER A 121 -10.96 -0.70 -14.94
C SER A 121 -11.34 -0.86 -13.46
N GLU A 122 -12.41 -1.60 -13.16
CA GLU A 122 -12.83 -1.90 -11.78
C GLU A 122 -11.77 -2.69 -11.00
N LYS A 123 -11.18 -3.73 -11.60
CA LYS A 123 -10.05 -4.47 -11.00
C LYS A 123 -8.84 -3.58 -10.75
N ALA A 124 -8.48 -2.76 -11.73
CA ALA A 124 -7.35 -1.84 -11.62
C ALA A 124 -7.59 -0.79 -10.51
N CYS A 125 -8.82 -0.26 -10.40
CA CYS A 125 -9.23 0.62 -9.32
C CYS A 125 -9.07 -0.06 -7.95
N LYS A 126 -9.55 -1.30 -7.83
CA LYS A 126 -9.42 -2.09 -6.59
C LYS A 126 -7.97 -2.29 -6.19
N ILE A 127 -7.07 -2.58 -7.13
CA ILE A 127 -5.63 -2.67 -6.82
C ILE A 127 -5.06 -1.33 -6.39
N CYS A 128 -5.45 -0.22 -7.01
CA CYS A 128 -5.01 1.11 -6.56
C CYS A 128 -5.41 1.38 -5.10
N GLN A 129 -6.65 1.07 -4.73
CA GLN A 129 -7.13 1.17 -3.34
C GLN A 129 -6.28 0.33 -2.39
N VAL A 130 -6.04 -0.94 -2.72
CA VAL A 130 -5.26 -1.85 -1.88
C VAL A 130 -3.79 -1.41 -1.76
N VAL A 131 -3.18 -0.86 -2.82
CA VAL A 131 -1.82 -0.32 -2.74
C VAL A 131 -1.78 0.90 -1.82
N LEU A 132 -2.74 1.82 -1.94
CA LEU A 132 -2.82 3.00 -1.06
C LEU A 132 -3.07 2.59 0.40
N GLU A 133 -4.01 1.68 0.66
CA GLU A 133 -4.23 1.10 1.98
C GLU A 133 -2.96 0.46 2.53
N THR A 134 -2.22 -0.28 1.70
CA THR A 134 -0.95 -0.88 2.11
C THR A 134 0.08 0.19 2.45
N LEU A 135 0.20 1.25 1.64
CA LEU A 135 1.11 2.36 1.90
C LEU A 135 0.86 3.01 3.26
N THR A 136 -0.38 3.08 3.75
CA THR A 136 -0.68 3.63 5.10
C THR A 136 0.08 2.91 6.22
N ALA A 137 0.37 1.61 6.07
CA ALA A 137 1.13 0.85 7.04
C ALA A 137 2.65 1.12 7.00
N PHE A 138 3.15 1.81 5.96
CA PHE A 138 4.57 2.08 5.76
C PHE A 138 4.94 3.56 5.92
N VAL A 139 4.10 4.46 5.40
CA VAL A 139 4.45 5.88 5.22
C VAL A 139 4.69 6.65 6.52
N ASP A 140 4.35 6.12 7.69
CA ASP A 140 4.59 6.76 8.99
C ASP A 140 5.99 6.47 9.57
N TRP A 141 6.58 5.29 9.27
CA TRP A 141 7.83 4.84 9.89
C TRP A 141 9.01 4.68 8.91
N VAL A 142 8.78 4.50 7.61
CA VAL A 142 9.88 4.35 6.62
C VAL A 142 10.77 5.57 6.57
N ASN A 143 12.02 5.47 6.10
CA ASN A 143 12.87 6.64 5.90
C ASN A 143 12.14 7.69 5.02
N ILE A 144 12.13 8.93 5.47
CA ILE A 144 11.44 10.04 4.80
C ILE A 144 11.95 10.25 3.37
N THR A 145 13.21 9.92 3.07
CA THR A 145 13.79 10.03 1.72
C THR A 145 13.01 9.22 0.69
N TYR A 146 12.47 8.04 1.06
CA TYR A 146 11.62 7.26 0.15
C TYR A 146 10.38 8.04 -0.27
N ILE A 147 9.83 8.88 0.61
CA ILE A 147 8.66 9.70 0.30
C ILE A 147 9.08 10.93 -0.50
N THR A 148 10.10 11.67 -0.04
CA THR A 148 10.46 12.99 -0.58
C THR A 148 11.20 12.95 -1.89
N GLU A 149 12.01 11.91 -2.13
CA GLU A 149 12.75 11.73 -3.39
C GLU A 149 11.92 10.99 -4.44
N SER A 150 10.73 10.52 -4.07
CA SER A 150 9.81 9.86 -4.99
C SER A 150 8.70 10.79 -5.47
N ASN A 151 8.00 10.37 -6.51
CA ASN A 151 6.79 11.05 -7.00
C ASN A 151 5.54 10.73 -6.17
N LEU A 152 5.66 10.17 -4.96
CA LEU A 152 4.50 9.77 -4.15
C LEU A 152 3.62 10.96 -3.77
N LEU A 153 4.20 12.07 -3.28
CA LEU A 153 3.44 13.21 -2.79
C LEU A 153 2.59 13.90 -3.87
N PRO A 154 3.15 14.30 -5.03
CA PRO A 154 2.34 14.85 -6.12
C PRO A 154 1.28 13.86 -6.62
N LEU A 155 1.63 12.56 -6.68
CA LEU A 155 0.70 11.51 -7.07
C LEU A 155 -0.49 11.46 -6.12
N LEU A 156 -0.25 11.35 -4.80
CA LEU A 156 -1.32 11.33 -3.79
C LEU A 156 -2.22 12.57 -3.87
N CYS A 157 -1.63 13.77 -4.10
CA CYS A 157 -2.42 14.98 -4.26
C CYS A 157 -3.36 14.90 -5.47
N SER A 158 -2.86 14.47 -6.64
CA SER A 158 -3.71 14.31 -7.83
C SER A 158 -4.84 13.29 -7.64
N LEU A 159 -4.62 12.26 -6.82
CA LEU A 159 -5.63 11.24 -6.50
C LEU A 159 -6.76 11.76 -5.61
N LEU A 160 -6.60 12.93 -4.96
CA LEU A 160 -7.67 13.54 -4.17
C LEU A 160 -8.89 13.96 -5.01
N LEU A 161 -8.68 14.19 -6.32
CA LEU A 161 -9.76 14.54 -7.24
C LEU A 161 -10.53 13.30 -7.74
N ASP A 162 -10.00 12.09 -7.55
CA ASP A 162 -10.67 10.86 -7.95
C ASP A 162 -11.57 10.32 -6.83
N LYS A 163 -12.89 10.24 -7.09
CA LYS A 163 -13.90 9.84 -6.11
C LYS A 163 -13.68 8.43 -5.53
N ASN A 164 -13.02 7.52 -6.26
CA ASN A 164 -12.82 6.14 -5.83
C ASN A 164 -11.52 5.96 -5.03
N LEU A 165 -10.59 6.92 -5.09
CA LEU A 165 -9.25 6.82 -4.52
C LEU A 165 -8.93 7.92 -3.50
N CYS A 166 -9.74 8.98 -3.45
CA CYS A 166 -9.48 10.15 -2.61
C CYS A 166 -9.37 9.82 -1.13
N LEU A 167 -10.20 8.89 -0.62
CA LEU A 167 -10.20 8.49 0.78
C LEU A 167 -8.83 7.91 1.17
N GLN A 168 -8.38 6.85 0.50
CA GLN A 168 -7.11 6.20 0.78
C GLN A 168 -5.91 7.12 0.53
N ALA A 169 -5.99 7.98 -0.50
CA ALA A 169 -4.95 8.97 -0.78
C ALA A 169 -4.86 10.01 0.35
N SER A 170 -5.99 10.48 0.87
CA SER A 170 -6.04 11.44 1.98
C SER A 170 -5.50 10.85 3.28
N GLU A 171 -5.77 9.56 3.56
CA GLU A 171 -5.21 8.86 4.71
C GLU A 171 -3.68 8.77 4.63
N CYS A 172 -3.14 8.42 3.46
CA CYS A 172 -1.70 8.41 3.23
C CYS A 172 -1.09 9.80 3.48
N LEU A 173 -1.69 10.86 2.91
CA LEU A 173 -1.22 12.23 3.10
C LEU A 173 -1.27 12.65 4.55
N LEU A 174 -2.36 12.34 5.26
CA LEU A 174 -2.51 12.67 6.68
C LEU A 174 -1.41 12.02 7.52
N LEU A 175 -1.09 10.75 7.25
CA LEU A 175 -0.01 10.05 7.95
C LEU A 175 1.36 10.67 7.64
N ILE A 176 1.63 11.01 6.37
CA ILE A 176 2.89 11.66 5.96
C ILE A 176 3.08 13.01 6.65
N VAL A 177 2.05 13.85 6.68
CA VAL A 177 2.09 15.17 7.35
C VAL A 177 2.16 15.02 8.87
N GLY A 178 1.45 14.02 9.41
CA GLY A 178 1.42 13.68 10.82
C GLY A 178 2.75 13.13 11.36
N ARG A 179 3.70 12.76 10.49
CA ARG A 179 5.01 12.23 10.89
C ARG A 179 5.73 13.16 11.85
N LYS A 180 6.18 12.63 12.98
CA LYS A 180 7.04 13.35 13.94
C LYS A 180 8.47 13.35 13.38
N GLY A 181 9.05 14.52 13.15
CA GLY A 181 10.38 14.67 12.55
C GLY A 181 10.92 16.09 12.73
N THR A 182 12.12 16.35 12.22
CA THR A 182 12.72 17.69 12.31
C THR A 182 11.95 18.67 11.43
N PRO A 183 11.78 19.95 11.83
CA PRO A 183 11.02 20.94 11.04
C PRO A 183 11.51 21.10 9.59
N SER A 184 12.82 20.92 9.35
CA SER A 184 13.45 20.94 8.02
C SER A 184 12.95 19.84 7.09
N GLU A 185 12.56 18.68 7.62
CA GLU A 185 12.02 17.56 6.84
C GLU A 185 10.51 17.72 6.57
N ARG A 186 9.80 18.55 7.36
CA ARG A 186 8.33 18.68 7.33
C ARG A 186 7.83 19.83 6.46
N MET A 187 8.50 20.99 6.50
CA MET A 187 8.00 22.22 5.89
C MET A 187 7.91 22.27 4.36
N PRO A 188 8.76 21.59 3.56
CA PRO A 188 8.70 21.76 2.10
C PRO A 188 7.70 20.84 1.37
N LEU A 189 7.03 19.90 2.07
CA LEU A 189 6.40 18.75 1.39
C LEU A 189 5.05 19.02 0.72
N LEU A 190 4.26 19.98 1.20
CA LEU A 190 2.89 20.25 0.70
C LEU A 190 2.60 21.73 0.42
N PHE A 191 3.59 22.60 0.58
CA PHE A 191 3.40 24.04 0.37
C PHE A 191 3.91 24.49 -1.00
N THR A 192 3.95 23.57 -1.97
CA THR A 192 4.14 23.97 -3.36
C THR A 192 2.82 24.51 -3.90
N GLU A 193 2.89 25.49 -4.80
CA GLU A 193 1.70 26.12 -5.38
C GLU A 193 0.76 25.08 -6.01
N GLU A 194 1.33 24.11 -6.74
CA GLU A 194 0.60 23.03 -7.39
C GLU A 194 -0.12 22.08 -6.41
N THR A 195 0.46 21.81 -5.24
CA THR A 195 -0.20 20.92 -4.26
C THR A 195 -1.29 21.63 -3.50
N MET A 196 -1.10 22.93 -3.19
CA MET A 196 -2.13 23.73 -2.52
C MET A 196 -3.37 23.96 -3.39
N THR A 197 -3.22 24.18 -4.70
CA THR A 197 -4.37 24.35 -5.60
C THR A 197 -5.22 23.08 -5.65
N VAL A 198 -4.58 21.91 -5.79
CA VAL A 198 -5.28 20.62 -5.82
C VAL A 198 -5.96 20.31 -4.49
N LEU A 199 -5.32 20.63 -3.35
CA LEU A 199 -5.92 20.48 -2.03
C LEU A 199 -7.16 21.36 -1.85
N LEU A 200 -7.10 22.61 -2.30
CA LEU A 200 -8.24 23.53 -2.25
C LEU A 200 -9.39 23.05 -3.13
N GLU A 201 -9.09 22.58 -4.35
CA GLU A 201 -10.09 22.01 -5.25
C GLU A 201 -10.76 20.77 -4.66
N ALA A 202 -9.97 19.84 -4.14
CA ALA A 202 -10.50 18.64 -3.48
C ALA A 202 -11.37 18.98 -2.26
N ALA A 203 -10.99 19.99 -1.47
CA ALA A 203 -11.78 20.44 -0.32
C ALA A 203 -13.12 21.07 -0.75
N ASN A 204 -13.13 21.88 -1.82
CA ASN A 204 -14.36 22.44 -2.36
C ASN A 204 -15.29 21.33 -2.88
N ASN A 205 -14.76 20.40 -3.67
CA ASN A 205 -15.53 19.25 -4.17
C ASN A 205 -16.13 18.42 -3.04
N ALA A 206 -15.41 18.21 -1.94
CA ALA A 206 -15.92 17.50 -0.77
C ALA A 206 -17.07 18.27 -0.09
N THR A 207 -17.00 19.59 -0.05
CA THR A 207 -18.00 20.46 0.58
C THR A 207 -19.30 20.52 -0.25
N ASP A 208 -19.18 20.60 -1.58
CA ASP A 208 -20.34 20.63 -2.48
C ASP A 208 -21.17 19.35 -2.37
N ASN A 209 -20.51 18.18 -2.27
CA ASN A 209 -21.20 16.90 -2.05
C ASN A 209 -21.95 16.84 -0.69
N ILE A 210 -21.50 17.57 0.33
CA ILE A 210 -22.19 17.66 1.64
C ILE A 210 -23.44 18.54 1.54
N THR A 211 -23.43 19.56 0.68
CA THR A 211 -24.58 20.47 0.50
C THR A 211 -25.68 19.94 -0.42
N GLU A 212 -25.38 18.95 -1.27
CA GLU A 212 -26.36 18.26 -2.13
C GLU A 212 -26.99 17.01 -1.48
N SER A 213 -26.55 16.63 -0.27
CA SER A 213 -27.07 15.49 0.52
C SER A 213 -28.14 15.93 1.53
#